data_AF-A0A2V5VFF5-F1
#
_entry.id   AF-A0A2V5VFF5-F1
#
_cell.length_a   1.000
_cell.length_b   1.000
_cell.length_c   1.000
_cell.angle_alpha   90.00
_cell.angle_beta   90.00
_cell.angle_gamma   90.00
#
_symmetry.space_group_name_H-M   'P 1'
#
loop_
_entity.id
_entity.type
_entity.pdbx_description
1 polymer ?
#
loop_
_entity_poly.entity_id
_entity_poly.type
_entity_poly.pdbx_seq_one_letter_code
_entity_poly.pdbx_strand_id
1 'polypeptide(L)'
;MSRFVLIFVALALLLASLALAKRVAPAKVEPVIYQGIRYIAPNDDGRRAYIEAWDVRTNKKLWDVTVFTNRIDPKLEEDVQWVFVTTLNVRDGTLIVTSERGKIYFVDVNTKAVTQSERPNT
;
A
#
# COMPACT_ATOMS: atom_id res chain seq x y z
N MET A 1 8.40 -7.50 50.57
CA MET A 1 9.33 -6.95 49.56
C MET A 1 9.28 -7.71 48.22
N SER A 2 9.24 -9.06 48.18
CA SER A 2 9.28 -9.79 46.89
C SER A 2 8.07 -9.60 45.97
N ARG A 3 6.84 -9.43 46.51
CA ARG A 3 5.63 -9.23 45.69
C ARG A 3 5.61 -7.91 44.91
N PHE A 4 6.07 -6.82 45.51
CA PHE A 4 6.14 -5.52 44.83
C PHE A 4 7.22 -5.51 43.75
N VAL A 5 8.37 -6.16 44.00
CA VAL A 5 9.42 -6.33 42.99
C VAL A 5 8.90 -7.14 41.79
N LEU A 6 8.15 -8.21 42.02
CA LEU A 6 7.56 -9.02 40.94
C LEU A 6 6.51 -8.25 40.13
N ILE A 7 5.71 -7.40 40.75
CA ILE A 7 4.74 -6.53 40.06
C ILE A 7 5.45 -5.48 39.22
N PHE A 8 6.49 -4.83 39.77
CA PHE A 8 7.29 -3.86 39.02
C PHE A 8 8.04 -4.50 37.84
N VAL A 9 8.57 -5.71 37.99
CA VAL A 9 9.21 -6.46 36.90
C VAL A 9 8.18 -6.86 35.83
N ALA A 10 7.01 -7.35 36.23
CA ALA A 10 5.94 -7.70 35.29
C ALA A 10 5.42 -6.47 34.52
N LEU A 11 5.27 -5.33 35.19
CA LEU A 11 4.84 -4.08 34.57
C LEU A 11 5.90 -3.53 33.60
N ALA A 12 7.19 -3.62 33.95
CA ALA A 12 8.28 -3.23 33.06
C ALA A 12 8.37 -4.11 31.80
N LEU A 13 8.14 -5.43 31.94
CA LEU A 13 8.10 -6.36 30.81
C LEU A 13 6.90 -6.10 29.89
N LEU A 14 5.73 -5.76 30.44
CA LEU A 14 4.54 -5.37 29.66
C LEU A 14 4.77 -4.06 28.89
N LEU A 15 5.38 -3.06 29.53
CA LEU A 15 5.67 -1.77 28.88
C LEU A 15 6.70 -1.88 27.75
N ALA A 16 7.72 -2.73 27.89
CA ALA A 16 8.73 -2.95 26.86
C ALA A 16 8.15 -3.63 25.59
N SER A 17 7.11 -4.45 25.73
CA SER A 17 6.49 -5.16 24.60
C SER A 17 5.70 -4.25 23.66
N LEU A 18 5.25 -3.08 24.12
CA LEU A 18 4.48 -2.13 23.31
C LEU A 18 5.35 -1.27 22.38
N ALA A 19 6.66 -1.15 22.67
CA ALA A 19 7.53 -0.17 22.02
C ALA A 19 8.32 -0.69 20.81
N LEU A 20 8.22 -1.98 20.45
CA LEU A 20 9.10 -2.63 19.47
C LEU A 20 8.39 -3.23 18.25
N ALA A 21 7.15 -2.86 17.96
CA ALA A 21 6.46 -3.31 16.76
C ALA A 21 6.96 -2.57 15.51
N LYS A 22 8.10 -3.00 14.95
CA LYS A 22 8.58 -2.52 13.65
C LYS A 22 7.61 -2.93 12.54
N ARG A 23 7.31 -2.01 11.63
CA ARG A 23 6.46 -2.29 10.46
C ARG A 23 7.11 -3.34 9.54
N VAL A 24 6.29 -4.26 9.02
CA VAL A 24 6.68 -5.18 7.96
C VAL A 24 6.82 -4.41 6.64
N ALA A 25 7.81 -4.77 5.82
CA ALA A 25 7.96 -4.22 4.48
C ALA A 25 6.67 -4.38 3.65
N PRO A 26 6.36 -3.45 2.72
CA PRO A 26 5.18 -3.58 1.87
C PRO A 26 5.21 -4.87 1.05
N ALA A 27 4.04 -5.38 0.72
CA ALA A 27 3.92 -6.52 -0.17
C ALA A 27 4.52 -6.21 -1.54
N LYS A 28 5.31 -7.15 -2.08
CA LYS A 28 5.71 -7.11 -3.48
C LYS A 28 4.49 -7.39 -4.34
N VAL A 29 4.12 -6.44 -5.20
CA VAL A 29 3.00 -6.59 -6.14
C VAL A 29 3.59 -6.98 -7.49
N GLU A 30 3.21 -8.15 -7.99
CA GLU A 30 3.68 -8.60 -9.31
C GLU A 30 3.08 -7.72 -10.42
N PRO A 31 3.88 -7.32 -11.44
CA PRO A 31 3.36 -6.59 -12.58
C PRO A 31 2.31 -7.39 -13.36
N VAL A 32 1.32 -6.69 -13.90
CA VAL A 32 0.35 -7.30 -14.82
C VAL A 32 0.61 -6.85 -16.24
N ILE A 33 0.45 -7.76 -17.21
CA ILE A 33 0.62 -7.46 -18.63
C ILE A 33 -0.74 -7.50 -19.31
N TYR A 34 -1.09 -6.45 -20.04
CA TYR A 34 -2.30 -6.39 -20.86
C TYR A 34 -2.02 -5.62 -22.15
N GLN A 35 -2.33 -6.24 -23.29
CA GLN A 35 -2.16 -5.66 -24.62
C GLN A 35 -0.75 -5.10 -24.90
N GLY A 36 0.29 -5.81 -24.45
CA GLY A 36 1.69 -5.38 -24.67
C GLY A 36 2.16 -4.25 -23.76
N ILE A 37 1.38 -3.90 -22.73
CA ILE A 37 1.76 -2.93 -21.70
C ILE A 37 1.89 -3.66 -20.36
N ARG A 38 3.01 -3.42 -19.67
CA ARG A 38 3.26 -3.90 -18.31
C ARG A 38 2.91 -2.80 -17.32
N TYR A 39 2.01 -3.12 -16.40
CA TYR A 39 1.54 -2.24 -15.34
C TYR A 39 2.17 -2.64 -14.02
N ILE A 40 2.69 -1.67 -13.29
CA ILE A 40 3.46 -1.87 -12.06
C ILE A 40 2.91 -0.97 -10.97
N ALA A 41 2.79 -1.48 -9.75
CA ALA A 41 2.61 -0.69 -8.54
C ALA A 41 3.96 -0.61 -7.80
N PRO A 42 4.68 0.53 -7.83
CA PRO A 42 6.06 0.58 -7.31
C PRO A 42 6.18 0.42 -5.80
N ASN A 43 5.20 0.90 -5.03
CA ASN A 43 5.19 0.86 -3.55
C ASN A 43 6.48 1.42 -2.91
N ASP A 44 6.92 2.60 -3.34
CA ASP A 44 8.19 3.24 -2.95
C ASP A 44 8.08 4.22 -1.76
N ASP A 45 7.06 5.09 -1.72
CA ASP A 45 6.95 6.20 -0.75
C ASP A 45 5.77 6.03 0.23
N GLY A 46 4.73 5.30 -0.14
CA GLY A 46 3.60 5.00 0.75
C GLY A 46 2.71 6.20 1.15
N ARG A 47 3.10 7.43 0.80
CA ARG A 47 2.23 8.62 0.79
C ARG A 47 1.40 8.74 -0.49
N ARG A 48 1.89 8.15 -1.58
CA ARG A 48 1.24 8.13 -2.89
C ARG A 48 1.28 6.71 -3.45
N ALA A 49 0.11 6.17 -3.74
CA ALA A 49 0.00 4.97 -4.56
C ALA A 49 -0.26 5.38 -6.01
N TYR A 50 0.55 4.85 -6.92
CA TYR A 50 0.43 5.11 -8.34
C TYR A 50 0.73 3.85 -9.15
N ILE A 51 0.23 3.82 -10.38
CA ILE A 51 0.54 2.76 -11.34
C ILE A 51 1.39 3.35 -12.45
N GLU A 52 2.43 2.64 -12.83
CA GLU A 52 3.20 2.93 -14.04
C GLU A 52 2.82 1.97 -15.16
N ALA A 53 2.74 2.49 -16.38
CA ALA A 53 2.57 1.71 -17.59
C ALA A 53 3.86 1.74 -18.43
N TRP A 54 4.32 0.57 -18.85
CA TRP A 54 5.55 0.40 -19.61
C TRP A 54 5.31 -0.43 -20.87
N ASP A 55 5.81 0.01 -22.01
CA ASP A 55 5.80 -0.81 -23.24
C ASP A 55 6.71 -2.02 -23.06
N VAL A 56 6.19 -3.23 -23.23
CA VAL A 56 6.95 -4.46 -22.94
C VAL A 56 8.11 -4.71 -23.90
N ARG A 57 8.01 -4.21 -25.13
CA ARG A 57 8.99 -4.45 -26.19
C ARG A 57 10.19 -3.51 -26.08
N THR A 58 9.93 -2.25 -25.79
CA THR A 58 10.92 -1.17 -25.77
C THR A 58 11.39 -0.84 -24.36
N ASN A 59 10.69 -1.35 -23.34
CA ASN A 59 10.90 -1.02 -21.93
C ASN A 59 10.87 0.49 -21.66
N LYS A 60 10.07 1.23 -22.41
CA LYS A 60 9.85 2.67 -22.20
C LYS A 60 8.60 2.87 -21.34
N LYS A 61 8.72 3.75 -20.34
CA LYS A 61 7.56 4.21 -19.57
C LYS A 61 6.65 5.00 -20.51
N LEU A 62 5.39 4.62 -20.53
CA LEU A 62 4.33 5.26 -21.32
C LEU A 62 3.64 6.35 -20.53
N TRP A 63 3.30 6.06 -19.26
CA TRP A 63 2.66 7.01 -18.34
C TRP A 63 2.71 6.49 -16.90
N ASP A 64 2.38 7.34 -15.93
CA ASP A 64 1.93 6.96 -14.60
C ASP A 64 0.64 7.69 -14.20
N VAL A 65 -0.10 7.11 -13.26
CA VAL A 65 -1.31 7.71 -12.71
C VAL A 65 -1.40 7.48 -11.20
N THR A 66 -1.75 8.53 -10.46
CA THR A 66 -2.01 8.42 -9.03
C THR A 66 -3.34 7.72 -8.79
N VAL A 67 -3.33 6.64 -8.00
CA VAL A 67 -4.53 5.91 -7.58
C VAL A 67 -5.12 6.55 -6.33
N PHE A 68 -4.28 6.78 -5.32
CA PHE A 68 -4.67 7.49 -4.11
C PHE A 68 -3.48 8.17 -3.44
N THR A 69 -3.78 9.16 -2.61
CA THR A 69 -2.83 9.77 -1.68
C THR A 69 -3.24 9.46 -0.26
N ASN A 70 -2.24 9.33 0.60
CA ASN A 70 -2.40 9.11 2.02
C ASN A 70 -1.85 10.32 2.76
N ARG A 71 -2.74 11.11 3.35
CA ARG A 71 -2.35 12.26 4.18
C ARG A 71 -1.81 11.74 5.51
N ILE A 72 -0.63 12.22 5.89
CA ILE A 72 0.04 11.87 7.14
C ILE A 72 0.00 13.04 8.12
N ASP A 73 -0.01 12.74 9.41
CA ASP A 73 0.24 13.71 10.47
C ASP A 73 1.77 13.89 10.62
N PRO A 74 2.31 15.09 10.40
CA PRO A 74 3.74 15.35 10.55
C PRO A 74 4.25 15.24 12.00
N LYS A 75 3.36 15.16 12.99
CA LYS A 75 3.71 14.98 14.41
C LYS A 75 3.88 13.52 14.81
N LEU A 76 3.48 12.58 13.96
CA LEU A 76 3.61 11.15 14.18
C LEU A 76 4.75 10.60 13.33
N GLU A 77 5.26 9.44 13.74
CA GLU A 77 6.21 8.69 12.93
C GLU A 77 5.60 8.40 11.55
N GLU A 78 6.42 8.46 10.52
CA GLU A 78 5.94 8.57 9.15
C GLU A 78 5.56 7.21 8.54
N ASP A 79 6.46 6.24 8.67
CA ASP A 79 6.35 4.93 8.05
C ASP A 79 5.25 4.07 8.67
N VAL A 80 4.90 4.32 9.94
CA VAL A 80 3.71 3.73 10.59
C VAL A 80 2.40 4.21 9.95
N GLN A 81 2.43 5.31 9.21
CA GLN A 81 1.25 5.88 8.55
C GLN A 81 1.14 5.51 7.06
N TRP A 82 2.22 5.04 6.42
CA TRP A 82 2.23 4.74 4.98
C TRP A 82 1.16 3.71 4.59
N VAL A 83 0.65 3.80 3.35
CA VAL A 83 -0.34 2.87 2.82
C VAL A 83 0.06 2.47 1.40
N PHE A 84 0.19 1.17 1.17
CA PHE A 84 0.64 0.60 -0.09
C PHE A 84 -0.46 -0.15 -0.84
N VAL A 85 -0.19 -0.46 -2.10
CA VAL A 85 -0.98 -1.39 -2.91
C VAL A 85 -0.61 -2.82 -2.49
N THR A 86 -1.60 -3.69 -2.33
CA THR A 86 -1.40 -5.11 -2.01
C THR A 86 -1.70 -6.02 -3.21
N THR A 87 -2.62 -5.63 -4.08
CA THR A 87 -2.96 -6.41 -5.28
C THR A 87 -3.14 -5.51 -6.49
N LEU A 88 -2.67 -5.98 -7.63
CA LEU A 88 -2.90 -5.40 -8.94
C LEU A 88 -3.39 -6.50 -9.88
N ASN A 89 -4.56 -6.30 -10.48
CA ASN A 89 -5.13 -7.18 -11.50
C ASN A 89 -5.61 -6.36 -12.68
N VAL A 90 -5.90 -7.02 -13.80
CA VAL A 90 -6.48 -6.38 -14.99
C VAL A 90 -7.65 -7.20 -15.49
N ARG A 91 -8.74 -6.52 -15.84
CA ARG A 91 -9.93 -7.11 -16.44
C ARG A 91 -10.55 -6.13 -17.42
N ASP A 92 -10.73 -6.55 -18.67
CA ASP A 92 -11.46 -5.79 -19.70
C ASP A 92 -10.98 -4.33 -19.84
N GLY A 93 -9.66 -4.10 -19.80
CA GLY A 93 -9.07 -2.75 -19.89
C GLY A 93 -9.13 -1.92 -18.61
N THR A 94 -9.55 -2.50 -17.49
CA THR A 94 -9.58 -1.86 -16.18
C THR A 94 -8.59 -2.54 -15.24
N LEU A 95 -7.68 -1.77 -14.65
CA LEU A 95 -6.84 -2.24 -13.55
C LEU A 95 -7.64 -2.20 -12.26
N ILE A 96 -7.57 -3.28 -11.49
CA ILE A 96 -8.20 -3.43 -10.18
C ILE A 96 -7.08 -3.41 -9.14
N VAL A 97 -7.09 -2.37 -8.31
CA VAL A 97 -6.04 -2.07 -7.34
C VAL A 97 -6.61 -2.16 -5.94
N THR A 98 -6.00 -2.95 -5.06
CA THR A 98 -6.40 -3.02 -3.63
C THR A 98 -5.30 -2.42 -2.77
N SER A 99 -5.68 -1.59 -1.79
CA SER A 99 -4.74 -1.06 -0.80
C SER A 99 -4.64 -1.93 0.44
N GLU A 100 -3.61 -1.71 1.27
CA GLU A 100 -3.47 -2.33 2.60
C GLU A 100 -4.68 -2.09 3.52
N ARG A 101 -5.47 -1.02 3.26
CA ARG A 101 -6.71 -0.73 4.01
C ARG A 101 -7.94 -1.44 3.43
N GLY A 102 -7.74 -2.35 2.47
CA GLY A 102 -8.81 -3.08 1.80
C GLY A 102 -9.68 -2.24 0.86
N LYS A 103 -9.28 -1.00 0.55
CA LYS A 103 -10.00 -0.17 -0.43
C LYS A 103 -9.68 -0.67 -1.84
N ILE A 104 -10.70 -0.79 -2.67
CA ILE A 104 -10.59 -1.19 -4.07
C ILE A 104 -10.74 0.04 -4.97
N TYR A 105 -9.82 0.18 -5.91
CA TYR A 105 -9.79 1.23 -6.93
C TYR A 105 -9.78 0.62 -8.32
N PHE A 106 -10.39 1.32 -9.27
CA PHE A 106 -10.43 0.97 -10.67
C PHE A 106 -9.72 2.03 -11.48
N VAL A 107 -8.81 1.61 -12.37
CA VAL A 107 -8.09 2.50 -13.28
C VAL A 107 -8.36 2.07 -14.70
N ASP A 108 -9.01 2.91 -15.49
CA ASP A 108 -9.20 2.65 -16.92
C ASP A 108 -7.88 2.92 -17.67
N VAL A 109 -7.37 1.93 -18.41
CA VAL A 109 -6.03 2.03 -19.04
C VAL A 109 -5.97 3.03 -20.20
N ASN A 110 -7.11 3.33 -20.82
CA ASN A 110 -7.18 4.20 -21.99
C ASN A 110 -7.32 5.67 -21.59
N THR A 111 -8.15 5.95 -20.60
CA THR A 111 -8.49 7.30 -20.12
C THR A 111 -7.67 7.70 -18.90
N LYS A 112 -7.07 6.74 -18.18
CA LYS A 112 -6.41 6.92 -16.88
C LYS A 112 -7.36 7.42 -15.78
N ALA A 113 -8.67 7.31 -16.00
CA ALA A 113 -9.65 7.67 -14.99
C ALA A 113 -9.56 6.72 -13.79
N VAL A 114 -9.57 7.27 -12.59
CA VAL A 114 -9.52 6.51 -11.33
C VAL A 114 -10.84 6.66 -10.60
N THR A 115 -11.44 5.54 -10.22
CA THR A 115 -12.62 5.50 -9.36
C THR A 115 -12.37 4.57 -8.17
N GLN A 116 -13.07 4.81 -7.07
CA GLN A 116 -13.03 3.94 -5.90
C GLN A 116 -14.35 3.17 -5.80
N SER A 117 -14.31 1.90 -5.40
CA SER A 117 -15.53 1.17 -5.08
C SER A 117 -16.29 1.83 -3.92
N GLU A 118 -17.61 1.98 -4.07
CA GLU A 118 -18.49 2.53 -3.03
C GLU A 118 -18.81 1.53 -1.91
N ARG A 119 -18.50 0.24 -2.07
CA ARG A 119 -18.88 -0.77 -1.09
C ARG A 119 -17.87 -0.83 0.06
N PRO A 120 -18.29 -0.67 1.32
CA PRO A 120 -17.49 -1.09 2.46
C PRO A 120 -17.34 -2.62 2.39
N ASN A 121 -16.12 -3.12 2.63
CA ASN A 121 -15.87 -4.56 2.75
C ASN A 121 -16.84 -5.14 3.80
N THR A 122 -17.65 -6.10 3.37
CA THR A 122 -18.59 -6.85 4.23
C THR A 122 -17.87 -7.96 4.94
#